data_AF-A0A538KI53-F1
#
_entry.id   AF-A0A538KI53-F1
#
_cell.length_a   1.000
_cell.length_b   1.000
_cell.length_c   1.000
_cell.angle_alpha   90.00
_cell.angle_beta   90.00
_cell.angle_gamma   90.00
#
_symmetry.space_group_name_H-M   'P 1'
#
loop_
_entity.id
_entity.type
_entity.pdbx_description
1 polymer ?
#
loop_
_entity_poly.entity_id
_entity_poly.type
_entity_poly.pdbx_seq_one_letter_code
_entity_poly.pdbx_strand_id
1 'polypeptide(L)'
;MAVVGEALRVRVDEHRARRNLRDQVARLELELQHTLVSAFPRTGLDVSLAPRRAAGPRVLSLGELEDLRDRLSIKLAQARAQLAERADREEHNRRLLERMLLEPGRYRFVRIANADLGEGGCGVWHVRPRLGLIGMLCGWWQVKLSSGCPLAG
;
A
#
# COMPACT_ATOMS: atom_id res chain seq x y z
N MET A 1 38.78 2.53 42.27
CA MET A 1 39.04 3.02 40.90
C MET A 1 38.52 2.10 39.79
N ALA A 2 38.54 0.76 39.93
CA ALA A 2 38.02 -0.16 38.90
C ALA A 2 36.50 -0.03 38.63
N VAL A 3 35.67 0.09 39.68
CA VAL A 3 34.19 0.18 39.57
C VAL A 3 33.72 1.44 38.82
N VAL A 4 34.45 2.56 38.95
CA VAL A 4 34.13 3.81 38.24
C VAL A 4 34.43 3.69 36.74
N GLY A 5 35.48 2.94 36.38
CA GLY A 5 35.84 2.68 34.98
C GLY A 5 34.84 1.80 34.25
N GLU A 6 34.24 0.83 34.95
CA GLU A 6 33.21 -0.07 34.38
C GLU A 6 31.88 0.66 34.17
N ALA A 7 31.43 1.44 35.16
CA ALA A 7 30.21 2.26 35.02
C ALA A 7 30.29 3.29 33.88
N LEU A 8 31.47 3.89 33.66
CA LEU A 8 31.67 4.82 32.55
C LEU A 8 31.60 4.11 31.19
N ARG A 9 32.18 2.92 31.06
CA ARG A 9 32.11 2.10 29.83
C ARG A 9 30.66 1.73 29.51
N VAL A 10 29.91 1.22 30.49
CA VAL A 10 28.49 0.88 30.32
C VAL A 10 27.67 2.08 29.83
N ARG A 11 27.89 3.28 30.38
CA ARG A 11 27.22 4.50 29.92
C ARG A 11 27.61 4.90 28.49
N VAL A 12 28.90 4.83 28.14
CA VAL A 12 29.38 5.15 26.79
C VAL A 12 28.79 4.17 25.76
N ASP A 13 28.73 2.89 26.10
CA ASP A 13 28.13 1.84 25.26
C ASP A 13 26.61 2.05 25.11
N GLU A 14 25.89 2.40 26.19
CA GLU A 14 24.47 2.73 26.10
C GLU A 14 24.23 3.96 25.23
N HIS A 15 25.05 5.02 25.37
CA HIS A 15 24.94 6.21 24.52
C HIS A 15 25.17 5.88 23.04
N ARG A 16 26.13 5.01 22.74
CA ARG A 16 26.39 4.55 21.37
C ARG A 16 25.24 3.71 20.83
N ALA A 17 24.73 2.77 21.62
CA ALA A 17 23.57 1.95 21.26
C ALA A 17 22.34 2.80 20.98
N ARG A 18 22.07 3.80 21.85
CA ARG A 18 20.96 4.73 21.69
C ARG A 18 21.07 5.57 20.42
N ARG A 19 22.27 6.07 20.06
CA ARG A 19 22.48 6.79 18.80
C ARG A 19 22.19 5.88 17.59
N ASN A 20 22.76 4.68 17.58
CA ASN A 20 22.54 3.72 16.49
C ASN A 20 21.05 3.37 16.32
N LEU A 21 20.32 3.12 17.41
CA LEU A 21 18.88 2.85 17.33
C LEU A 21 18.09 4.04 16.78
N ARG A 22 18.46 5.28 17.13
CA ARG A 22 17.81 6.47 16.56
C ARG A 22 18.07 6.59 15.06
N ASP A 23 19.29 6.30 14.61
CA ASP A 23 19.62 6.31 13.19
C ASP A 23 18.81 5.24 12.43
N GLN A 24 18.65 4.05 13.02
CA GLN A 24 17.80 2.99 12.45
C GLN A 24 16.32 3.42 12.37
N VAL A 25 15.78 4.00 13.45
CA VAL A 25 14.40 4.51 13.48
C VAL A 25 14.19 5.57 12.41
N ALA A 26 15.08 6.57 12.33
CA ALA A 26 14.98 7.65 11.34
C ALA A 26 15.00 7.10 9.91
N ARG A 27 15.83 6.08 9.64
CA ARG A 27 15.90 5.43 8.34
C ARG A 27 14.60 4.68 8.00
N LEU A 28 14.05 3.92 8.96
CA LEU A 28 12.80 3.19 8.77
C LEU A 28 11.60 4.14 8.58
N GLU A 29 11.56 5.25 9.32
CA GLU A 29 10.53 6.29 9.15
C GLU A 29 10.60 6.90 7.75
N LEU A 30 11.80 7.23 7.27
CA LEU A 30 11.99 7.75 5.91
C LEU A 30 11.56 6.74 4.84
N GLU A 31 11.91 5.47 5.01
CA GLU A 31 11.48 4.41 4.07
C GLU A 31 9.95 4.22 4.07
N LEU A 32 9.31 4.32 5.22
CA LEU A 32 7.85 4.26 5.35
C LEU A 32 7.18 5.46 4.67
N GLN A 33 7.72 6.66 4.86
CA GLN A 33 7.25 7.87 4.17
C GLN A 33 7.40 7.75 2.65
N HIS A 34 8.54 7.27 2.16
CA HIS A 34 8.75 7.06 0.73
C HIS A 34 7.74 6.05 0.16
N THR A 35 7.49 4.96 0.90
CA THR A 35 6.49 3.95 0.53
C THR A 35 5.10 4.57 0.44
N LEU A 36 4.71 5.38 1.43
CA LEU A 36 3.44 6.12 1.42
C LEU A 36 3.31 7.05 0.20
N VAL A 37 4.34 7.87 -0.06
CA VAL A 37 4.33 8.84 -1.18
C VAL A 37 4.24 8.12 -2.52
N SER A 38 4.90 6.97 -2.68
CA SER A 38 4.83 6.18 -3.92
C SER A 38 3.43 5.63 -4.23
N ALA A 39 2.60 5.44 -3.19
CA ALA A 39 1.24 4.91 -3.29
C ALA A 39 0.19 6.01 -3.53
N PHE A 40 0.45 7.21 -3.01
CA PHE A 40 -0.48 8.34 -3.08
C PHE A 40 -0.58 8.92 -4.51
N PRO A 41 -1.76 9.36 -4.98
CA PRO A 41 -3.09 9.31 -4.34
C PRO A 41 -3.86 8.01 -4.63
N ARG A 42 -3.26 7.06 -5.34
CA ARG A 42 -3.96 5.89 -5.89
C ARG A 42 -4.37 4.88 -4.84
N THR A 43 -3.61 4.77 -3.76
CA THR A 43 -3.88 3.85 -2.65
C THR A 43 -3.66 4.54 -1.31
N GLY A 44 -4.65 4.45 -0.42
CA GLY A 44 -4.49 4.81 0.97
C GLY A 44 -3.78 3.68 1.71
N LEU A 45 -2.54 3.90 2.13
CA LEU A 45 -1.86 2.98 3.04
C LEU A 45 -2.08 3.44 4.48
N ASP A 46 -2.56 2.54 5.34
CA ASP A 46 -2.49 2.80 6.78
C ASP A 46 -1.05 2.60 7.24
N VAL A 47 -0.34 3.72 7.43
CA VAL A 47 1.01 3.77 7.99
C VAL A 47 1.00 4.18 9.47
N SER A 48 -0.18 4.30 10.09
CA SER A 48 -0.32 4.77 11.47
C SER A 48 0.25 3.74 12.44
N LEU A 49 1.13 4.17 13.33
CA LEU A 49 1.52 3.38 14.48
C LEU A 49 0.54 3.64 15.61
N ALA A 50 0.02 2.58 16.23
CA ALA A 50 -0.84 2.72 17.39
C ALA A 50 -0.13 3.58 18.46
N PRO A 51 -0.76 4.66 18.96
CA PRO A 51 -0.13 5.52 19.95
C PRO A 51 0.11 4.70 21.21
N ARG A 52 1.35 4.68 21.67
CA ARG A 52 1.64 4.23 23.02
C ARG A 52 0.98 5.25 23.95
N ARG A 53 0.25 4.79 24.98
CA ARG A 53 -0.31 5.69 26.02
C ARG A 53 0.86 6.46 26.64
N ALA A 54 1.15 7.64 26.14
CA ALA A 54 2.34 8.40 26.49
C ALA A 54 1.92 9.67 27.22
N ALA A 55 2.50 9.87 28.42
CA ALA A 55 2.33 11.06 29.24
C ALA A 55 3.15 12.24 28.70
N GLY A 56 2.84 12.69 27.48
CA GLY A 56 3.44 13.88 26.86
C GLY A 56 4.84 13.71 26.24
N PRO A 57 5.43 14.80 25.72
CA PRO A 57 6.74 14.79 25.06
C PRO A 57 7.87 14.38 26.03
N ARG A 58 8.56 13.27 25.74
CA ARG A 58 9.70 12.80 26.52
C ARG A 58 10.72 12.05 25.67
N VAL A 59 11.93 11.93 26.21
CA VAL A 59 12.98 11.11 25.60
C VAL A 59 12.69 9.64 25.87
N LEU A 60 12.66 8.82 24.81
CA LEU A 60 12.49 7.37 24.90
C LEU A 60 13.70 6.71 25.58
N SER A 61 13.43 5.70 26.40
CA SER A 61 14.44 4.77 26.90
C SER A 61 14.92 3.82 25.79
N LEU A 62 16.00 3.07 26.06
CA LEU A 62 16.61 2.17 25.07
C LEU A 62 15.62 1.10 24.58
N GLY A 63 14.96 0.38 25.50
CA GLY A 63 13.96 -0.63 25.13
C GLY A 63 12.74 -0.06 24.43
N GLU A 64 12.40 1.21 24.67
CA GLU A 64 11.32 1.87 23.93
C GLU A 64 11.73 2.25 22.50
N LEU A 65 13.02 2.51 22.25
CA LEU A 65 13.55 2.70 20.89
C LEU A 65 13.60 1.37 20.12
N GLU A 66 13.95 0.27 20.78
CA GLU A 66 13.94 -1.07 20.17
C GLU A 66 12.51 -1.48 19.77
N ASP A 67 11.55 -1.32 20.68
CA ASP A 67 10.13 -1.55 20.39
C ASP A 67 9.62 -0.68 19.22
N LEU A 68 10.03 0.59 19.19
CA LEU A 68 9.66 1.49 18.08
C LEU A 68 10.26 1.02 16.74
N ARG A 69 11.54 0.63 16.72
CA ARG A 69 12.21 0.07 15.54
C ARG A 69 11.47 -1.16 15.03
N ASP A 70 11.10 -2.07 15.93
CA ASP A 70 10.46 -3.33 15.55
C ASP A 70 9.04 -3.09 15.01
N ARG A 71 8.28 -2.20 15.64
CA ARG A 71 6.96 -1.78 15.14
C ARG A 71 7.05 -1.08 13.77
N LEU A 72 8.04 -0.22 13.57
CA LEU A 72 8.30 0.42 12.27
C LEU A 72 8.67 -0.60 11.20
N SER A 73 9.52 -1.57 11.53
CA SER A 73 9.95 -2.63 10.62
C SER A 73 8.76 -3.48 10.16
N ILE A 74 7.90 -3.88 11.10
CA ILE A 74 6.66 -4.61 10.81
C ILE A 74 5.74 -3.77 9.92
N LYS A 75 5.53 -2.49 10.26
CA LYS A 75 4.64 -1.60 9.51
C LYS A 75 5.13 -1.35 8.08
N LEU A 76 6.43 -1.18 7.90
CA LEU A 76 7.06 -1.04 6.58
C LEU A 76 6.89 -2.31 5.74
N ALA A 77 7.11 -3.49 6.32
CA ALA A 77 6.90 -4.76 5.63
C ALA A 77 5.43 -4.92 5.20
N GLN A 78 4.48 -4.59 6.08
CA GLN A 78 3.05 -4.60 5.76
C GLN A 78 2.70 -3.63 4.64
N ALA A 79 3.19 -2.39 4.69
CA ALA A 79 2.94 -1.39 3.66
C ALA A 79 3.48 -1.84 2.29
N ARG A 80 4.69 -2.41 2.26
CA ARG A 80 5.29 -2.96 1.03
C ARG A 80 4.49 -4.14 0.48
N ALA A 81 4.03 -5.05 1.35
CA ALA A 81 3.22 -6.19 0.95
C ALA A 81 1.86 -5.75 0.35
N GLN A 82 1.21 -4.77 0.98
CA GLN A 82 -0.05 -4.19 0.47
C GLN A 82 0.13 -3.59 -0.93
N LEU A 83 1.24 -2.88 -1.17
CA LEU A 83 1.53 -2.33 -2.50
C LEU A 83 1.82 -3.41 -3.53
N ALA A 84 2.58 -4.44 -3.18
CA ALA A 84 2.85 -5.55 -4.09
C ALA A 84 1.55 -6.27 -4.48
N GLU A 85 0.70 -6.62 -3.51
CA GLU A 85 -0.59 -7.27 -3.76
C GLU A 85 -1.50 -6.39 -4.63
N ARG A 86 -1.46 -5.07 -4.43
CA ARG A 86 -2.21 -4.12 -5.26
C ARG A 86 -1.69 -4.12 -6.70
N ALA A 87 -0.38 -4.03 -6.89
CA ALA A 87 0.24 -4.03 -8.20
C ALA A 87 -0.04 -5.33 -8.97
N ASP A 88 -0.02 -6.48 -8.28
CA ASP A 88 -0.36 -7.78 -8.87
C ASP A 88 -1.82 -7.83 -9.35
N ARG A 89 -2.76 -7.30 -8.55
CA ARG A 89 -4.17 -7.19 -8.95
C ARG A 89 -4.36 -6.27 -10.15
N GLU A 90 -3.68 -5.12 -10.17
CA GLU A 90 -3.75 -4.18 -11.30
C GLU A 90 -3.18 -4.81 -12.58
N GLU A 91 -2.05 -5.50 -12.49
CA GLU A 91 -1.45 -6.22 -13.60
C GLU A 91 -2.36 -7.34 -14.12
N HIS A 92 -2.95 -8.12 -13.22
CA HIS A 92 -3.92 -9.14 -13.58
C HIS A 92 -5.12 -8.55 -14.34
N ASN A 93 -5.65 -7.43 -13.85
CA ASN A 93 -6.79 -6.75 -14.46
C ASN A 93 -6.45 -6.10 -15.79
N ARG A 94 -5.24 -5.54 -15.94
CA ARG A 94 -4.74 -5.02 -17.24
C ARG A 94 -4.69 -6.13 -18.29
N ARG A 95 -4.14 -7.29 -17.94
CA ARG A 95 -4.16 -8.48 -18.82
C ARG A 95 -5.58 -8.98 -19.10
N LEU A 96 -6.49 -8.92 -18.13
CA LEU A 96 -7.88 -9.29 -18.35
C LEU A 96 -8.57 -8.34 -19.32
N LEU A 97 -8.33 -7.03 -19.20
CA LEU A 97 -8.86 -6.03 -20.12
C LEU A 97 -8.36 -6.26 -21.55
N GLU A 98 -7.06 -6.53 -21.74
CA GLU A 98 -6.50 -6.88 -23.04
C GLU A 98 -7.22 -8.10 -23.64
N ARG A 99 -7.45 -9.15 -22.85
CA ARG A 99 -8.20 -10.33 -23.30
C ARG A 99 -9.67 -10.02 -23.62
N MET A 100 -10.32 -9.14 -22.85
CA MET A 100 -11.68 -8.68 -23.13
C MET A 100 -11.76 -7.92 -24.46
N LEU A 101 -10.76 -7.10 -24.77
CA LEU A 101 -10.70 -6.32 -26.02
C LEU A 101 -10.51 -7.23 -27.23
N LEU A 102 -9.70 -8.29 -27.11
CA LEU A 102 -9.47 -9.27 -28.17
C LEU A 102 -10.66 -10.22 -28.38
N GLU A 103 -11.19 -10.79 -27.31
CA GLU A 103 -12.23 -11.82 -27.36
C GLU A 103 -13.42 -11.50 -26.44
N PRO A 104 -14.16 -10.40 -26.68
CA PRO A 104 -15.21 -9.95 -25.75
C PRO A 104 -16.29 -11.02 -25.52
N GLY A 105 -16.58 -11.86 -26.49
CA GLY A 105 -17.58 -12.93 -26.36
C GLY A 105 -17.24 -14.03 -25.35
N ARG A 106 -15.98 -14.13 -24.91
CA ARG A 106 -15.53 -15.05 -23.84
C ARG A 106 -15.69 -14.44 -22.45
N TYR A 107 -15.71 -13.12 -22.35
CA TYR A 107 -15.74 -12.35 -21.10
C TYR A 107 -17.06 -11.62 -20.92
N ARG A 108 -18.18 -12.31 -21.20
CA ARG A 108 -19.54 -11.75 -21.20
C ARG A 108 -19.86 -11.10 -19.85
N PHE A 109 -20.34 -9.86 -19.89
CA PHE A 109 -20.73 -9.08 -18.70
C PHE A 109 -19.63 -8.77 -17.69
N VAL A 110 -18.37 -9.09 -18.00
CA VAL A 110 -17.23 -8.74 -17.13
C VAL A 110 -17.11 -7.21 -17.06
N ARG A 111 -16.77 -6.73 -15.86
CA ARG A 111 -16.60 -5.31 -15.53
C ARG A 111 -15.26 -5.10 -14.84
N ILE A 112 -14.54 -4.06 -15.23
CA ILE A 112 -13.28 -3.64 -14.60
C ILE A 112 -13.33 -2.13 -14.42
N ALA A 113 -13.19 -1.62 -13.19
CA ALA A 113 -13.10 -0.18 -12.97
C ALA A 113 -11.68 0.33 -13.26
N ASN A 114 -11.56 1.61 -13.65
CA ASN A 114 -10.24 2.25 -13.81
C ASN A 114 -9.41 2.19 -12.53
N ALA A 115 -10.05 2.34 -11.38
CA ALA A 115 -9.41 2.18 -10.08
C ALA A 115 -8.74 0.79 -9.96
N ASP A 116 -9.37 -0.26 -10.47
CA ASP A 116 -8.83 -1.64 -10.42
C ASP A 116 -7.65 -1.87 -11.38
N LEU A 117 -7.43 -0.96 -12.34
CA LEU A 117 -6.30 -0.97 -13.28
C LEU A 117 -5.11 -0.12 -12.79
N GLY A 118 -5.28 0.63 -11.71
CA GLY A 118 -4.32 1.63 -11.24
C GLY A 118 -4.44 2.96 -12.00
N GLU A 119 -5.51 3.14 -12.77
CA GLU A 119 -5.81 4.36 -13.52
C GLU A 119 -6.70 5.31 -12.71
N GLY A 120 -6.59 6.60 -13.00
CA GLY A 120 -7.48 7.61 -12.43
C GLY A 120 -8.88 7.60 -13.06
N GLY A 121 -9.77 8.40 -12.46
CA GLY A 121 -11.12 8.62 -12.97
C GLY A 121 -12.12 7.53 -12.56
N CYS A 122 -13.39 7.79 -12.87
CA CYS A 122 -14.52 6.98 -12.46
C CYS A 122 -14.99 5.99 -13.56
N GLY A 123 -14.13 5.74 -14.55
CA GLY A 123 -14.43 4.90 -15.70
C GLY A 123 -14.62 3.43 -15.35
N VAL A 124 -15.52 2.75 -16.07
CA VAL A 124 -15.71 1.29 -15.98
C VAL A 124 -15.73 0.68 -17.38
N TRP A 125 -14.83 -0.27 -17.61
CA TRP A 125 -14.81 -1.14 -18.78
C TRP A 125 -15.83 -2.25 -18.60
N HIS A 126 -16.71 -2.46 -19.58
CA HIS A 126 -17.78 -3.46 -19.49
C HIS A 126 -17.99 -4.14 -20.84
N VAL A 127 -17.97 -5.47 -20.85
CA VAL A 127 -18.42 -6.26 -22.00
C VAL A 127 -19.94 -6.31 -22.08
N ARG A 128 -20.51 -5.78 -23.16
CA ARG A 128 -21.96 -5.76 -23.40
C ARG A 128 -22.31 -6.40 -24.75
N PRO A 129 -23.51 -6.99 -24.88
CA PRO A 129 -23.99 -7.41 -26.19
C PRO A 129 -24.24 -6.18 -27.08
N ARG A 130 -23.90 -6.29 -28.36
CA ARG A 130 -24.27 -5.31 -29.39
C ARG A 130 -25.77 -5.43 -29.65
N LEU A 131 -26.49 -4.33 -29.80
CA LEU A 131 -27.94 -4.35 -30.10
C LEU A 131 -28.82 -5.12 -29.08
N GLY A 132 -28.42 -5.16 -27.80
CA GLY A 132 -29.23 -5.75 -26.73
C GLY A 132 -29.39 -7.27 -26.84
N LEU A 133 -30.61 -7.77 -26.66
CA LEU A 133 -30.91 -9.22 -26.66
C LEU A 133 -30.52 -9.91 -27.97
N ILE A 134 -30.63 -9.22 -29.10
CA ILE A 134 -30.28 -9.78 -30.41
C ILE A 134 -28.79 -10.14 -30.46
N GLY A 135 -27.89 -9.21 -30.10
CA GLY A 135 -26.46 -9.55 -30.09
C GLY A 135 -26.08 -10.54 -29.01
N MET A 136 -26.85 -10.66 -27.93
CA MET A 136 -26.64 -11.74 -26.97
C MET A 136 -26.88 -13.11 -27.62
N LEU A 137 -27.97 -13.25 -28.38
CA LEU A 137 -28.32 -14.49 -29.10
C LEU A 137 -27.37 -14.76 -30.27
N CYS A 138 -26.96 -13.72 -30.99
CA CYS A 138 -26.05 -13.84 -32.14
C CYS A 138 -24.56 -13.88 -31.74
N GLY A 139 -24.23 -13.81 -30.45
CA GLY A 139 -22.83 -13.80 -29.98
C GLY A 139 -22.05 -12.52 -30.33
N TRP A 140 -22.72 -11.41 -30.58
CA TRP A 140 -22.11 -10.12 -30.88
C TRP A 140 -21.83 -9.36 -29.60
N TRP A 141 -20.56 -9.37 -29.16
CA TRP A 141 -20.11 -8.70 -27.93
C TRP A 141 -19.14 -7.57 -28.24
N GLN A 142 -19.13 -6.55 -27.38
CA GLN A 142 -18.20 -5.43 -27.47
C GLN A 142 -17.80 -4.96 -26.07
N VAL A 143 -16.59 -4.44 -25.94
CA VAL A 143 -16.16 -3.73 -24.73
C VAL A 143 -16.57 -2.26 -24.86
N LYS A 144 -17.15 -1.70 -23.80
CA LYS A 144 -17.46 -0.27 -23.69
C LYS A 144 -16.82 0.30 -22.44
N LEU A 145 -16.23 1.48 -22.56
CA LEU A 145 -15.83 2.30 -21.42
C LEU A 145 -16.97 3.28 -21.11
N SER A 146 -17.56 3.17 -19.92
CA SER A 146 -18.49 4.17 -19.41
C SER A 146 -17.75 5.13 -18.48
N SER A 147 -17.83 6.42 -18.74
CA SER A 147 -17.22 7.50 -17.92
C SER A 147 -18.13 8.01 -16.80
N GLY A 148 -19.19 7.29 -16.45
CA GLY A 148 -20.15 7.74 -15.44
C GLY A 148 -19.52 7.69 -14.05
N CYS A 149 -19.35 8.84 -13.41
CA CYS A 149 -19.02 8.86 -12.00
C CYS A 149 -20.21 8.31 -11.22
N PRO A 150 -20.05 7.18 -10.50
CA PRO A 150 -21.10 6.73 -9.61
C PRO A 150 -21.28 7.84 -8.58
N LEU A 151 -22.45 8.51 -8.60
CA LEU A 151 -22.86 9.37 -7.51
C LEU A 151 -22.74 8.53 -6.24
N ALA A 152 -22.00 9.04 -5.25
CA ALA A 152 -21.86 8.37 -3.97
C ALA A 152 -23.25 8.01 -3.44
N GLY A 153 -23.50 6.71 -3.30
CA GLY A 153 -24.65 6.19 -2.57
C GLY A 153 -24.41 6.29 -1.08
#